data_AF-A0A949GF48-F1
#
_entry.id   AF-A0A949GF48-F1
#
_cell.length_a   1.000
_cell.length_b   1.000
_cell.length_c   1.000
_cell.angle_alpha   90.00
_cell.angle_beta   90.00
_cell.angle_gamma   90.00
#
_symmetry.space_group_name_H-M   'P 1'
#
loop_
_entity.id
_entity.type
_entity.pdbx_description
1 polymer ?
#
loop_
_entity_poly.entity_id
_entity_poly.type
_entity_poly.pdbx_seq_one_letter_code
_entity_poly.pdbx_strand_id
1 'polypeptide(L)'
;CFGLFFGIRLWKFFLIIPMALLLAGVMTYSTNKFNWRQSYIELANMGQPFFLEELIDRYPTYEEYTFAFLKAPDWVRFNDECVQPALLNQVVPPRCASMDLIQRYYNIDMTMTMSAYYAKMKRTAKKVEEGKLKKRSEYAQCISNKECATIPLLPKGVDAEKVDPTSKDYIGVRQAFWSLITDKKMSQEVCSLTPICRALVNMKAIDPAKMPF
;
A
#
# COMPACT_ATOMS: atom_id res chain seq x y z
N CYS A 1 -38.27 44.67 32.44
CA CYS A 1 -37.14 43.75 32.76
C CYS A 1 -37.37 42.29 32.32
N PHE A 2 -38.58 41.71 32.43
CA PHE A 2 -38.85 40.33 32.00
C PHE A 2 -38.62 40.06 30.50
N GLY A 3 -39.08 40.95 29.61
CA GLY A 3 -38.89 40.78 28.15
C GLY A 3 -37.43 40.85 27.69
N LEU A 4 -36.59 41.68 28.34
CA LEU A 4 -35.15 41.76 28.09
C LEU A 4 -34.41 40.51 28.59
N PHE A 5 -34.83 39.95 29.74
CA PHE A 5 -34.26 38.72 30.28
C PHE A 5 -34.58 37.49 29.42
N PHE A 6 -35.82 37.37 28.93
CA PHE A 6 -36.20 36.32 27.97
C PHE A 6 -35.62 36.54 26.57
N GLY A 7 -35.56 37.78 26.09
CA GLY A 7 -34.93 38.12 24.80
C GLY A 7 -33.44 37.76 24.75
N ILE A 8 -32.69 38.07 25.81
CA ILE A 8 -31.25 37.71 25.92
C ILE A 8 -31.07 36.19 26.05
N ARG A 9 -32.00 35.48 26.70
CA ARG A 9 -31.94 34.02 26.92
C ARG A 9 -32.36 33.21 25.68
N LEU A 10 -33.35 33.70 24.91
CA LEU A 10 -33.77 33.14 23.62
C LEU A 10 -32.73 33.40 22.52
N TRP A 11 -32.04 34.54 22.55
CA TRP A 11 -30.96 34.83 21.59
C TRP A 11 -29.77 33.87 21.76
N LYS A 12 -29.49 33.43 22.99
CA LYS A 12 -28.53 32.34 23.25
C LYS A 12 -29.01 30.98 22.74
N PHE A 13 -30.31 30.74 22.67
CA PHE A 13 -30.87 29.48 22.16
C PHE A 13 -30.54 29.26 20.67
N PHE A 14 -30.58 30.33 19.87
CA PHE A 14 -30.14 30.31 18.47
C PHE A 14 -28.64 30.06 18.30
N LEU A 15 -27.81 30.33 19.32
CA LEU A 15 -26.38 30.00 19.33
C LEU A 15 -26.10 28.57 19.85
N ILE A 16 -26.98 28.04 20.71
CA ILE A 16 -26.85 26.68 21.24
C ILE A 16 -27.04 25.63 20.15
N ILE A 17 -28.01 25.82 19.24
CA ILE A 17 -28.28 24.86 18.15
C ILE A 17 -27.06 24.66 17.23
N PRO A 18 -26.45 25.70 16.62
CA PRO A 18 -25.27 25.51 15.78
C PRO A 18 -24.08 24.99 16.58
N MET A 19 -23.92 25.36 17.85
CA MET A 19 -22.87 24.82 18.71
C MET A 19 -23.06 23.32 18.98
N ALA A 20 -24.30 22.86 19.22
CA ALA A 20 -24.62 21.45 19.39
C ALA A 20 -24.38 20.66 18.11
N LEU A 21 -24.74 21.21 16.95
CA LEU A 21 -24.45 20.60 15.64
C LEU A 21 -22.93 20.53 15.37
N LEU A 22 -22.18 21.57 15.69
CA LEU A 22 -20.72 21.56 15.59
C LEU A 22 -20.09 20.51 16.49
N LEU A 23 -20.54 20.40 17.74
CA LEU A 23 -20.08 19.38 18.68
C LEU A 23 -20.40 17.96 18.16
N ALA A 24 -21.63 17.73 17.67
CA ALA A 24 -22.01 16.46 17.07
C ALA A 24 -21.14 16.12 15.84
N GLY A 25 -20.86 17.10 15.00
CA GLY A 25 -19.97 16.95 13.85
C GLY A 25 -18.54 16.59 14.24
N VAL A 26 -17.97 17.29 15.23
CA VAL A 26 -16.62 17.00 15.74
C VAL A 26 -16.55 15.61 16.38
N MET A 27 -17.55 15.23 17.18
CA MET A 27 -17.60 13.90 17.78
C MET A 27 -17.69 12.80 16.71
N THR A 28 -18.59 12.96 15.74
CA THR A 28 -18.75 12.00 14.62
C THR A 28 -17.45 11.86 13.83
N TYR A 29 -16.81 12.99 13.50
CA TYR A 29 -15.53 12.99 12.79
C TYR A 29 -14.43 12.28 13.57
N SER A 30 -14.32 12.58 14.87
CA SER A 30 -13.36 11.94 15.77
C SER A 30 -13.57 10.42 15.82
N THR A 31 -14.82 9.98 16.04
CA THR A 31 -15.19 8.56 16.06
C THR A 31 -14.83 7.86 14.75
N ASN A 32 -15.15 8.46 13.59
CA ASN A 32 -14.80 7.88 12.30
C ASN A 32 -13.29 7.75 12.11
N LYS A 33 -12.52 8.75 12.52
CA LYS A 33 -11.04 8.72 12.46
C LYS A 33 -10.45 7.62 13.37
N PHE A 34 -11.00 7.43 14.57
CA PHE A 34 -10.59 6.35 15.47
C PHE A 34 -10.93 4.97 14.88
N ASN A 35 -12.17 4.79 14.44
CA ASN A 35 -12.63 3.53 13.83
C ASN A 35 -11.81 3.18 12.59
N TRP A 36 -11.50 4.17 11.75
CA TRP A 36 -10.62 4.01 10.60
C TRP A 36 -9.25 3.45 11.00
N ARG A 37 -8.60 4.02 12.02
CA ARG A 37 -7.30 3.52 12.48
C ARG A 37 -7.41 2.12 13.09
N GLN A 38 -8.50 1.87 13.83
CA GLN A 38 -8.73 0.59 14.48
C GLN A 38 -8.91 -0.55 13.45
N SER A 39 -9.62 -0.30 12.34
CA SER A 39 -9.82 -1.33 11.31
C SER A 39 -8.50 -1.81 10.68
N TYR A 40 -7.51 -0.93 10.48
CA TYR A 40 -6.18 -1.36 10.00
C TYR A 40 -5.46 -2.23 11.01
N ILE A 41 -5.53 -1.89 12.30
CA ILE A 41 -4.90 -2.67 13.36
C ILE A 41 -5.56 -4.05 13.46
N GLU A 42 -6.88 -4.11 13.38
CA GLU A 42 -7.64 -5.36 13.39
C GLU A 42 -7.32 -6.23 12.17
N LEU A 43 -7.31 -5.66 10.96
CA LEU A 43 -6.92 -6.35 9.73
C LEU A 43 -5.50 -6.92 9.81
N ALA A 44 -4.54 -6.14 10.32
CA ALA A 44 -3.18 -6.60 10.55
C ALA A 44 -3.12 -7.75 11.58
N ASN A 45 -3.87 -7.65 12.69
CA ASN A 45 -3.94 -8.70 13.71
C ASN A 45 -4.60 -9.99 13.20
N MET A 46 -5.53 -9.88 12.24
CA MET A 46 -6.16 -11.01 11.56
C MET A 46 -5.27 -11.63 10.46
N GLY A 47 -4.05 -11.12 10.25
CA GLY A 47 -3.13 -11.60 9.22
C GLY A 47 -3.52 -11.18 7.80
N GLN A 48 -4.40 -10.18 7.66
CA GLN A 48 -4.80 -9.58 6.39
C GLN A 48 -4.38 -8.10 6.36
N PRO A 49 -3.07 -7.79 6.39
CA PRO A 49 -2.61 -6.41 6.38
C PRO A 49 -3.01 -5.72 5.07
N PHE A 50 -2.98 -4.38 5.09
CA PHE A 50 -3.23 -3.58 3.90
C PHE A 50 -2.25 -3.96 2.78
N PHE A 51 -2.76 -4.42 1.63
CA PHE A 51 -1.94 -5.02 0.56
C PHE A 51 -0.81 -4.11 0.04
N LEU A 52 -0.97 -2.79 0.14
CA LEU A 52 0.01 -1.81 -0.35
C LEU A 52 0.91 -1.26 0.76
N GLU A 53 0.89 -1.85 1.97
CA GLU A 53 1.69 -1.39 3.11
C GLU A 53 3.19 -1.26 2.78
N GLU A 54 3.73 -2.18 1.99
CA GLU A 54 5.15 -2.19 1.62
C GLU A 54 5.55 -1.05 0.65
N LEU A 55 4.56 -0.45 -0.02
CA LEU A 55 4.75 0.64 -0.99
C LEU A 55 4.59 2.03 -0.37
N ILE A 56 4.06 2.10 0.86
CA ILE A 56 3.75 3.37 1.52
C ILE A 56 4.64 3.58 2.75
N ASP A 57 5.14 4.80 2.91
CA ASP A 57 5.97 5.14 4.07
C ASP A 57 5.12 5.25 5.35
N ARG A 58 3.90 5.77 5.23
CA ARG A 58 2.94 5.89 6.32
C ARG A 58 1.56 5.41 5.88
N TYR A 59 0.77 4.95 6.85
CA TYR A 59 -0.62 4.57 6.60
C TYR A 59 -1.45 5.79 6.16
N PRO A 60 -2.41 5.61 5.22
CA PRO A 60 -3.27 6.69 4.78
C PRO A 60 -4.15 7.17 5.92
N THR A 61 -4.21 8.49 6.10
CA THR A 61 -5.08 9.10 7.11
C THR A 61 -6.53 9.13 6.61
N TYR A 62 -7.48 9.20 7.55
CA TYR A 62 -8.90 9.32 7.21
C TYR A 62 -9.17 10.59 6.38
N GLU A 63 -8.43 11.65 6.66
CA GLU A 63 -8.47 12.91 5.93
C GLU A 63 -8.07 12.76 4.47
N GLU A 64 -6.94 12.08 4.19
CA GLU A 64 -6.45 11.87 2.83
C GLU A 64 -7.45 11.07 1.99
N TYR A 65 -8.15 10.11 2.61
CA TYR A 65 -9.21 9.33 1.95
C TYR A 65 -10.52 10.14 1.74
N THR A 66 -10.92 10.93 2.74
CA THR A 66 -12.23 11.62 2.73
C THR A 66 -12.20 12.90 1.92
N PHE A 67 -11.09 13.64 1.95
CA PHE A 67 -10.99 14.98 1.40
C PHE A 67 -10.17 15.01 0.11
N ALA A 68 -10.85 14.81 -1.02
CA ALA A 68 -10.24 14.82 -2.35
C ALA A 68 -9.46 16.12 -2.69
N PHE A 69 -9.81 17.25 -2.06
CA PHE A 69 -9.12 18.53 -2.28
C PHE A 69 -7.68 18.55 -1.75
N LEU A 70 -7.33 17.66 -0.82
CA LEU A 70 -5.97 17.57 -0.27
C LEU A 70 -4.95 17.09 -1.31
N LYS A 71 -5.40 16.54 -2.45
CA LYS A 71 -4.54 15.96 -3.50
C LYS A 71 -3.45 15.08 -2.90
N ALA A 72 -3.82 14.30 -1.88
CA ALA A 72 -2.96 13.28 -1.32
C ALA A 72 -3.14 11.98 -2.12
N PRO A 73 -2.11 11.11 -2.17
CA PRO A 73 -2.25 9.80 -2.77
C PRO A 73 -3.36 8.97 -2.09
N ASP A 74 -4.40 8.60 -2.84
CA ASP A 74 -5.56 7.83 -2.35
C ASP A 74 -5.30 6.32 -2.51
N TRP A 75 -4.38 5.83 -1.70
CA TRP A 75 -3.98 4.42 -1.69
C TRP A 75 -5.12 3.46 -1.38
N VAL A 76 -6.08 3.90 -0.56
CA VAL A 76 -7.18 3.05 -0.10
C VAL A 76 -8.17 2.82 -1.21
N ARG A 77 -8.64 3.90 -1.85
CA ARG A 77 -9.55 3.76 -2.99
C ARG A 77 -8.87 3.04 -4.15
N PHE A 78 -7.59 3.29 -4.39
CA PHE A 78 -6.83 2.55 -5.39
C PHE A 78 -6.74 1.06 -5.06
N ASN A 79 -6.50 0.69 -3.80
CA ASN A 79 -6.48 -0.70 -3.38
C ASN A 79 -7.84 -1.38 -3.62
N ASP A 80 -8.92 -0.75 -3.17
CA ASP A 80 -10.26 -1.34 -3.15
C ASP A 80 -10.88 -1.42 -4.55
N GLU A 81 -10.64 -0.42 -5.39
CA GLU A 81 -11.24 -0.36 -6.72
C GLU A 81 -10.36 -0.98 -7.82
N CYS A 82 -9.04 -0.96 -7.64
CA CYS A 82 -8.10 -1.41 -8.65
C CYS A 82 -7.37 -2.69 -8.25
N VAL A 83 -6.60 -2.65 -7.16
CA VAL A 83 -5.62 -3.71 -6.84
C VAL A 83 -6.29 -5.01 -6.41
N GLN A 84 -7.19 -4.97 -5.43
CA GLN A 84 -7.87 -6.18 -4.95
C GLN A 84 -8.71 -6.83 -6.05
N PRO A 85 -9.57 -6.09 -6.80
CA PRO A 85 -10.31 -6.68 -7.92
C PRO A 85 -9.39 -7.29 -8.97
N ALA A 86 -8.29 -6.61 -9.33
CA ALA A 86 -7.34 -7.12 -10.32
C ALA A 86 -6.64 -8.42 -9.87
N LEU A 87 -6.30 -8.54 -8.60
CA LEU A 87 -5.71 -9.76 -8.04
C LEU A 87 -6.71 -10.92 -7.97
N LEU A 88 -8.00 -10.61 -7.79
CA LEU A 88 -9.10 -11.57 -7.78
C LEU A 88 -9.65 -11.86 -9.19
N ASN A 89 -9.04 -11.32 -10.25
CA ASN A 89 -9.51 -11.40 -11.65
C ASN A 89 -10.96 -10.91 -11.84
N GLN A 90 -11.37 -9.91 -11.05
CA GLN A 90 -12.66 -9.25 -11.16
C GLN A 90 -12.60 -8.07 -12.14
N VAL A 91 -13.77 -7.56 -12.52
CA VAL A 91 -13.86 -6.39 -13.40
C VAL A 91 -13.32 -5.16 -12.67
N VAL A 92 -12.37 -4.49 -13.32
CA VAL A 92 -11.69 -3.31 -12.79
C VAL A 92 -12.21 -2.05 -13.51
N PRO A 93 -12.45 -0.93 -12.82
CA PRO A 93 -12.93 0.29 -13.46
C PRO A 93 -11.97 0.81 -14.55
N PRO A 94 -12.47 1.49 -15.61
CA PRO A 94 -11.62 2.03 -16.67
C PRO A 94 -10.53 2.99 -16.17
N ARG A 95 -10.75 3.67 -15.04
CA ARG A 95 -9.76 4.56 -14.40
C ARG A 95 -8.51 3.84 -13.86
N CYS A 96 -8.52 2.51 -13.80
CA CYS A 96 -7.36 1.70 -13.39
C CYS A 96 -6.54 1.20 -14.60
N ALA A 97 -6.96 1.50 -15.84
CA ALA A 97 -6.43 0.86 -17.04
C ALA A 97 -5.07 1.40 -17.52
N SER A 98 -4.56 2.49 -16.95
CA SER A 98 -3.24 3.03 -17.29
C SER A 98 -2.63 3.81 -16.14
N MET A 99 -1.30 3.98 -16.16
CA MET A 99 -0.59 4.78 -15.14
C MET A 99 -1.07 6.23 -15.10
N ASP A 100 -1.33 6.85 -16.26
CA ASP A 100 -1.83 8.23 -16.33
C ASP A 100 -3.20 8.38 -15.67
N LEU A 101 -4.09 7.39 -15.86
CA LEU A 101 -5.39 7.38 -15.23
C LEU A 101 -5.27 7.14 -13.73
N ILE A 102 -4.40 6.23 -13.30
CA ILE A 102 -4.14 5.99 -11.87
C ILE A 102 -3.65 7.27 -11.20
N GLN A 103 -2.68 7.95 -11.82
CA GLN A 103 -2.16 9.23 -11.31
C GLN A 103 -3.25 10.32 -11.29
N ARG A 104 -4.10 10.40 -12.32
CA ARG A 104 -5.16 11.41 -12.38
C ARG A 104 -6.25 11.19 -11.33
N TYR A 105 -6.69 9.96 -11.12
CA TYR A 105 -7.86 9.64 -10.29
C TYR A 105 -7.51 9.36 -8.83
N TYR A 106 -6.33 8.81 -8.56
CA TYR A 106 -5.89 8.46 -7.20
C TYR A 106 -4.69 9.28 -6.74
N ASN A 107 -4.14 10.17 -7.58
CA ASN A 107 -2.97 10.98 -7.25
C ASN A 107 -1.76 10.12 -6.81
N ILE A 108 -1.60 8.97 -7.47
CA ILE A 108 -0.49 8.04 -7.24
C ILE A 108 0.35 7.97 -8.51
N ASP A 109 1.62 8.38 -8.40
CA ASP A 109 2.60 8.14 -9.46
C ASP A 109 3.16 6.72 -9.30
N MET A 110 2.48 5.76 -9.93
CA MET A 110 2.88 4.36 -9.89
C MET A 110 4.26 4.12 -10.50
N THR A 111 4.72 4.95 -11.43
CA THR A 111 6.06 4.80 -12.02
C THR A 111 7.14 5.11 -11.00
N MET A 112 7.00 6.24 -10.31
CA MET A 112 7.90 6.62 -9.23
C MET A 112 7.82 5.64 -8.06
N THR A 113 6.61 5.26 -7.61
CA THR A 113 6.42 4.29 -6.53
C THR A 113 7.08 2.95 -6.85
N MET A 114 6.80 2.37 -8.02
CA MET A 114 7.35 1.07 -8.40
C MET A 114 8.87 1.13 -8.57
N SER A 115 9.41 2.22 -9.11
CA SER A 115 10.86 2.41 -9.24
C SER A 115 11.54 2.50 -7.87
N ALA A 116 10.95 3.24 -6.93
CA ALA A 116 11.46 3.37 -5.57
C ALA A 116 11.41 2.03 -4.81
N TYR A 117 10.29 1.31 -4.95
CA TYR A 117 10.11 -0.01 -4.37
C TYR A 117 11.09 -1.02 -4.97
N TYR A 118 11.26 -1.03 -6.29
CA TYR A 118 12.23 -1.88 -6.97
C TYR A 118 13.65 -1.61 -6.50
N ALA A 119 14.06 -0.35 -6.41
CA ALA A 119 15.36 0.02 -5.85
C ALA A 119 15.55 -0.50 -4.42
N LYS A 120 14.49 -0.50 -3.60
CA LYS A 120 14.49 -1.08 -2.24
C LYS A 120 14.61 -2.60 -2.26
N MET A 121 13.93 -3.29 -3.17
CA MET A 121 14.08 -4.73 -3.39
C MET A 121 15.52 -5.07 -3.76
N LYS A 122 16.14 -4.33 -4.70
CA LYS A 122 17.54 -4.54 -5.08
C LYS A 122 18.50 -4.37 -3.90
N ARG A 123 18.35 -3.31 -3.11
CA ARG A 123 19.15 -3.09 -1.90
C ARG A 123 18.95 -4.23 -0.89
N THR A 124 17.74 -4.73 -0.75
CA THR A 124 17.43 -5.83 0.15
C THR A 124 18.07 -7.14 -0.33
N ALA A 125 17.96 -7.46 -1.62
CA ALA A 125 18.58 -8.64 -2.22
C ALA A 125 20.11 -8.63 -2.05
N LYS A 126 20.75 -7.48 -2.27
CA LYS A 126 22.19 -7.31 -2.00
C LYS A 126 22.56 -7.54 -0.54
N LYS A 127 21.78 -7.00 0.42
CA LYS A 127 22.03 -7.25 1.85
C LYS A 127 21.92 -8.74 2.20
N VAL A 128 21.01 -9.48 1.57
CA VAL A 128 20.86 -10.92 1.77
C VAL A 128 22.06 -11.66 1.18
N GLU A 129 22.46 -11.34 -0.05
CA GLU A 129 23.60 -11.95 -0.74
C GLU A 129 24.94 -11.70 -0.02
N GLU A 130 25.17 -10.47 0.45
CA GLU A 130 26.35 -10.09 1.26
C GLU A 130 26.33 -10.71 2.68
N GLY A 131 25.28 -11.45 3.05
CA GLY A 131 25.14 -12.07 4.36
C GLY A 131 24.91 -11.07 5.50
N LYS A 132 24.38 -9.88 5.22
CA LYS A 132 23.98 -8.88 6.23
C LYS A 132 22.59 -9.13 6.81
N LEU A 133 21.78 -9.97 6.17
CA LEU A 133 20.46 -10.42 6.62
C LEU A 133 20.43 -11.95 6.61
N LYS A 134 21.01 -12.59 7.63
CA LYS A 134 21.16 -14.06 7.68
C LYS A 134 19.95 -14.74 8.31
N LYS A 135 19.34 -14.09 9.31
CA LYS A 135 18.21 -14.68 10.04
C LYS A 135 16.89 -14.19 9.48
N ARG A 136 15.90 -15.08 9.45
CA ARG A 136 14.53 -14.73 9.08
C ARG A 136 13.93 -13.65 9.99
N SER A 137 14.30 -13.63 11.27
CA SER A 137 13.86 -12.60 12.22
C SER A 137 14.41 -11.22 11.87
N GLU A 138 15.69 -11.13 11.48
CA GLU A 138 16.33 -9.88 11.06
C GLU A 138 15.67 -9.34 9.78
N TYR A 139 15.38 -10.24 8.83
CA TYR A 139 14.66 -9.90 7.61
C TYR A 139 13.24 -9.39 7.89
N ALA A 140 12.47 -10.10 8.71
CA ALA A 140 11.12 -9.71 9.09
C ALA A 140 11.09 -8.36 9.83
N GLN A 141 12.05 -8.13 10.73
CA GLN A 141 12.19 -6.86 11.42
C GLN A 141 12.54 -5.72 10.45
N CYS A 142 13.43 -5.96 9.48
CA CYS A 142 13.78 -4.96 8.47
C CYS A 142 12.58 -4.58 7.58
N ILE A 143 11.70 -5.53 7.23
CA ILE A 143 10.43 -5.26 6.53
C ILE A 143 9.50 -4.45 7.44
N SER A 144 9.31 -4.90 8.68
CA SER A 144 8.43 -4.22 9.65
C SER A 144 8.86 -2.78 9.93
N ASN A 145 10.16 -2.51 9.92
CA ASN A 145 10.72 -1.17 10.08
C ASN A 145 10.69 -0.34 8.78
N LYS A 146 10.14 -0.89 7.69
CA LYS A 146 10.11 -0.30 6.35
C LYS A 146 11.48 0.04 5.79
N GLU A 147 12.54 -0.61 6.24
CA GLU A 147 13.89 -0.45 5.69
C GLU A 147 14.14 -1.39 4.51
N CYS A 148 13.54 -2.57 4.54
CA CYS A 148 13.62 -3.59 3.49
C CYS A 148 12.31 -3.68 2.68
N ALA A 149 12.41 -4.34 1.52
CA ALA A 149 11.27 -4.76 0.72
C ALA A 149 11.16 -6.29 0.72
N THR A 150 9.96 -6.81 0.47
CA THR A 150 9.80 -8.24 0.25
C THR A 150 10.47 -8.62 -1.06
N ILE A 151 11.31 -9.67 -1.04
CA ILE A 151 12.02 -10.18 -2.21
C ILE A 151 11.75 -11.69 -2.38
N PRO A 152 11.88 -12.23 -3.60
CA PRO A 152 11.78 -13.65 -3.84
C PRO A 152 12.85 -14.41 -3.05
N LEU A 153 12.43 -15.21 -2.06
CA LEU A 153 13.31 -16.09 -1.29
C LEU A 153 12.79 -17.52 -1.36
N LEU A 154 13.69 -18.48 -1.16
CA LEU A 154 13.30 -19.89 -1.06
C LEU A 154 12.33 -20.11 0.13
N PRO A 155 11.38 -21.06 0.01
CA PRO A 155 10.46 -21.37 1.09
C PRO A 155 11.14 -21.77 2.40
N LYS A 156 10.41 -21.67 3.51
CA LYS A 156 10.91 -22.09 4.83
C LYS A 156 11.31 -23.57 4.80
N GLY A 157 12.50 -23.88 5.31
CA GLY A 157 12.99 -25.26 5.43
C GLY A 157 13.71 -25.78 4.19
N VAL A 158 13.76 -25.00 3.10
CA VAL A 158 14.62 -25.29 1.97
C VAL A 158 16.01 -24.74 2.27
N ASP A 159 17.00 -25.63 2.31
CA ASP A 159 18.40 -25.28 2.49
C ASP A 159 19.00 -24.90 1.12
N ALA A 160 19.38 -23.63 0.96
CA ALA A 160 19.88 -23.10 -0.30
C ALA A 160 21.13 -23.84 -0.81
N GLU A 161 21.96 -24.36 0.09
CA GLU A 161 23.19 -25.09 -0.25
C GLU A 161 22.91 -26.50 -0.77
N LYS A 162 21.73 -27.05 -0.46
CA LYS A 162 21.30 -28.39 -0.90
C LYS A 162 20.46 -28.36 -2.17
N VAL A 163 20.09 -27.19 -2.65
CA VAL A 163 19.38 -27.06 -3.93
C VAL A 163 20.40 -27.21 -5.06
N ASP A 164 20.25 -28.26 -5.88
CA ASP A 164 21.06 -28.45 -7.07
C ASP A 164 20.97 -27.22 -8.00
N PRO A 165 22.10 -26.59 -8.35
CA PRO A 165 22.13 -25.45 -9.27
C PRO A 165 21.48 -25.74 -10.63
N THR A 166 21.51 -26.99 -11.09
CA THR A 166 20.97 -27.44 -12.38
C THR A 166 19.54 -27.95 -12.29
N SER A 167 18.99 -28.14 -11.09
CA SER A 167 17.60 -28.56 -10.90
C SER A 167 16.62 -27.50 -11.41
N LYS A 168 15.44 -27.95 -11.86
CA LYS A 168 14.30 -27.07 -12.16
C LYS A 168 13.59 -26.57 -10.90
N ASP A 169 13.95 -27.08 -9.73
CA ASP A 169 13.36 -26.69 -8.46
C ASP A 169 13.58 -25.21 -8.17
N TYR A 170 12.49 -24.52 -7.85
CA TYR A 170 12.48 -23.10 -7.51
C TYR A 170 13.17 -22.19 -8.54
N ILE A 171 13.31 -22.63 -9.80
CA ILE A 171 14.05 -21.90 -10.84
C ILE A 171 13.55 -20.46 -11.02
N GLY A 172 12.23 -20.25 -11.04
CA GLY A 172 11.65 -18.91 -11.16
C GLY A 172 11.94 -18.00 -9.96
N VAL A 173 11.96 -18.55 -8.74
CA VAL A 173 12.29 -17.78 -7.52
C VAL A 173 13.78 -17.40 -7.53
N ARG A 174 14.66 -18.34 -7.90
CA ARG A 174 16.11 -18.09 -8.01
C ARG A 174 16.42 -17.07 -9.10
N GLN A 175 15.79 -17.19 -10.28
CA GLN A 175 15.95 -16.25 -11.38
C GLN A 175 15.48 -14.84 -10.99
N ALA A 176 14.31 -14.74 -10.34
CA ALA A 176 13.81 -13.45 -9.86
C ALA A 176 14.74 -12.83 -8.81
N PHE A 177 15.27 -13.62 -7.87
CA PHE A 177 16.24 -13.14 -6.88
C PHE A 177 17.51 -12.60 -7.54
N TRP A 178 18.11 -13.36 -8.45
CA TRP A 178 19.34 -12.93 -9.12
C TRP A 178 19.12 -11.73 -10.04
N SER A 179 17.96 -11.67 -10.71
CA SER A 179 17.55 -10.51 -11.50
C SER A 179 17.54 -9.21 -10.67
N LEU A 180 17.13 -9.26 -9.40
CA LEU A 180 17.22 -8.10 -8.49
C LEU A 180 18.66 -7.63 -8.26
N ILE A 181 19.65 -8.51 -8.38
CA ILE A 181 21.04 -8.18 -8.17
C ILE A 181 21.68 -7.68 -9.46
N THR A 182 21.45 -8.39 -10.57
CA THR A 182 22.14 -8.18 -11.85
C THR A 182 21.46 -7.14 -12.74
N ASP A 183 20.13 -7.14 -12.79
CA ASP A 183 19.43 -6.46 -13.87
C ASP A 183 19.20 -5.00 -13.53
N LYS A 184 19.33 -4.11 -14.53
CA LYS A 184 19.13 -2.68 -14.32
C LYS A 184 17.66 -2.31 -14.08
N LYS A 185 16.75 -3.06 -14.70
CA LYS A 185 15.28 -2.87 -14.67
C LYS A 185 14.60 -4.10 -14.10
N MET A 186 13.36 -3.97 -13.69
CA MET A 186 12.53 -5.06 -13.19
C MET A 186 12.27 -6.07 -14.30
N SER A 187 12.65 -7.33 -14.05
CA SER A 187 12.34 -8.45 -14.93
C SER A 187 10.91 -8.94 -14.75
N GLN A 188 10.43 -9.71 -15.72
CA GLN A 188 9.08 -10.25 -15.71
C GLN A 188 8.88 -11.21 -14.54
N GLU A 189 9.92 -11.96 -14.18
CA GLU A 189 9.94 -12.87 -13.06
C GLU A 189 9.75 -12.11 -11.75
N VAL A 190 10.49 -11.01 -11.54
CA VAL A 190 10.33 -10.15 -10.34
C VAL A 190 8.93 -9.53 -10.29
N CYS A 191 8.44 -9.01 -11.41
CA CYS A 191 7.09 -8.45 -11.49
C CYS A 191 6.01 -9.48 -11.17
N SER A 192 6.14 -10.70 -11.71
CA SER A 192 5.18 -11.79 -11.50
C SER A 192 5.04 -12.19 -10.03
N LEU A 193 6.12 -12.06 -9.25
CA LEU A 193 6.17 -12.36 -7.82
C LEU A 193 5.79 -11.16 -6.94
N THR A 194 5.64 -9.97 -7.51
CA THR A 194 5.26 -8.74 -6.80
C THR A 194 3.75 -8.49 -6.98
N PRO A 195 2.93 -8.55 -5.91
CA PRO A 195 1.47 -8.45 -6.03
C PRO A 195 0.99 -7.22 -6.78
N ILE A 196 1.53 -6.04 -6.48
CA ILE A 196 1.13 -4.81 -7.17
C ILE A 196 1.50 -4.82 -8.66
N CYS A 197 2.66 -5.38 -9.03
CA CYS A 197 3.07 -5.46 -10.43
C CYS A 197 2.16 -6.42 -11.20
N ARG A 198 1.82 -7.57 -10.60
CA ARG A 198 0.82 -8.49 -11.13
C ARG A 198 -0.54 -7.83 -11.30
N ALA A 199 -1.00 -7.05 -10.31
CA ALA A 199 -2.24 -6.30 -10.42
C ALA A 199 -2.19 -5.31 -11.60
N LEU A 200 -1.11 -4.54 -11.75
CA LEU A 200 -0.93 -3.60 -12.86
C LEU A 200 -0.94 -4.30 -14.23
N VAL A 201 -0.34 -5.49 -14.33
CA VAL A 201 -0.39 -6.31 -15.55
C VAL A 201 -1.82 -6.80 -15.81
N ASN A 202 -2.53 -7.31 -14.80
CA ASN A 202 -3.91 -7.79 -14.94
C ASN A 202 -4.87 -6.67 -15.36
N MET A 203 -4.64 -5.45 -14.87
CA MET A 203 -5.38 -4.25 -15.28
C MET A 203 -5.01 -3.74 -16.67
N LYS A 204 -3.98 -4.33 -17.31
CA LYS A 204 -3.36 -3.86 -18.55
C LYS A 204 -2.77 -2.44 -18.45
N ALA A 205 -2.50 -1.99 -17.22
CA ALA A 205 -1.87 -0.70 -16.96
C ALA A 205 -0.38 -0.68 -17.34
N ILE A 206 0.25 -1.86 -17.37
CA ILE A 206 1.61 -2.05 -17.86
C ILE A 206 1.69 -3.27 -18.78
N ASP A 207 2.59 -3.19 -19.75
CA ASP A 207 3.01 -4.32 -20.58
C ASP A 207 4.25 -4.97 -19.93
N PRO A 208 4.21 -6.26 -19.55
CA PRO A 208 5.36 -6.98 -19.03
C PRO A 208 6.60 -6.89 -19.93
N ALA A 209 6.41 -6.82 -21.26
CA ALA A 209 7.52 -6.73 -22.20
C ALA A 209 8.18 -5.35 -22.24
N LYS A 210 7.51 -4.32 -21.73
CA LYS A 210 7.95 -2.92 -21.77
C LYS A 210 8.01 -2.29 -20.38
N MET A 211 8.30 -3.08 -19.35
CA MET A 211 8.31 -2.59 -17.98
C MET A 211 9.23 -1.37 -17.82
N PRO A 212 8.70 -0.25 -17.29
CA PRO A 212 9.44 0.99 -17.28
C PRO A 212 10.31 1.19 -16.02
N PHE A 213 10.23 0.28 -15.04
CA PHE A 213 10.92 0.37 -13.73
C PHE A 213 12.10 -0.60 -13.65
#